data_AF-A0A7S4NSY2-F1
#
_entry.id   AF-A0A7S4NSY2-F1
#
_cell.length_a   1.000
_cell.length_b   1.000
_cell.length_c   1.000
_cell.angle_alpha   90.00
_cell.angle_beta   90.00
_cell.angle_gamma   90.00
#
_symmetry.space_group_name_H-M   'P 1'
#
loop_
_entity.id
_entity.type
_entity.pdbx_description
1 polymer ?
#
loop_
_entity_poly.entity_id
_entity_poly.type
_entity_poly.pdbx_seq_one_letter_code
_entity_poly.pdbx_strand_id
1 'polypeptide(L)'
;YDENATFTSLGVAEWLQQACRQMGITKPTAIQQGTIGHIIKGGNVIGAAETGSGKTAAFALPILQDLGKDPMGFFALAVTPTRELALQIADQFRAFGAPLHVKV
;
A
#
# COMPACT_ATOMS: atom_id res chain seq x y z
N TYR A 1 -9.19 -6.78 -15.51
CA TYR A 1 -8.56 -7.50 -14.38
C TYR A 1 -7.64 -8.53 -14.99
N ASP A 2 -6.37 -8.56 -14.58
CA ASP A 2 -5.39 -9.52 -15.08
C ASP A 2 -5.06 -10.53 -13.97
N GLU A 3 -5.35 -11.81 -14.20
CA GLU A 3 -5.15 -12.89 -13.23
C GLU A 3 -3.67 -13.27 -13.03
N ASN A 4 -2.82 -12.87 -13.97
CA ASN A 4 -1.38 -13.13 -13.97
C ASN A 4 -0.58 -11.94 -13.42
N ALA A 5 -1.24 -10.85 -13.03
CA ALA A 5 -0.57 -9.70 -12.46
C ALA A 5 0.15 -10.06 -11.14
N THR A 6 1.34 -9.49 -10.94
CA THR A 6 2.17 -9.69 -9.76
C THR A 6 2.53 -8.34 -9.15
N PHE A 7 2.89 -8.30 -7.87
CA PHE A 7 3.40 -7.05 -7.28
C PHE A 7 4.65 -6.54 -7.99
N THR A 8 5.52 -7.44 -8.47
CA THR A 8 6.67 -7.10 -9.31
C THR A 8 6.26 -6.38 -10.60
N SER A 9 5.24 -6.87 -11.32
CA SER A 9 4.78 -6.22 -12.56
C SER A 9 4.12 -4.86 -12.32
N LEU A 10 3.69 -4.58 -11.08
CA LEU A 10 3.19 -3.27 -10.66
C LEU A 10 4.29 -2.31 -10.20
N GLY A 11 5.56 -2.76 -10.12
CA GLY A 11 6.71 -1.95 -9.70
C GLY A 11 6.92 -1.88 -8.18
N VAL A 12 6.32 -2.79 -7.42
CA VAL A 12 6.51 -2.86 -5.95
C VAL A 12 7.87 -3.48 -5.61
N ALA A 13 8.60 -2.85 -4.70
CA ALA A 13 9.93 -3.26 -4.27
C ALA A 13 9.89 -4.61 -3.53
N GLU A 14 10.93 -5.43 -3.72
CA GLU A 14 11.01 -6.80 -3.19
C GLU A 14 10.77 -6.89 -1.68
N TRP A 15 11.27 -5.92 -0.90
CA TRP A 15 11.08 -5.90 0.55
C TRP A 15 9.60 -5.72 0.97
N LEU A 16 8.83 -4.92 0.21
CA LEU A 16 7.38 -4.81 0.40
C LEU A 16 6.66 -6.07 -0.04
N GLN A 17 7.11 -6.73 -1.10
CA GLN A 17 6.54 -8.01 -1.52
C GLN A 17 6.73 -9.10 -0.45
N GLN A 18 7.89 -9.11 0.23
CA GLN A 18 8.11 -9.98 1.38
C GLN A 18 7.13 -9.68 2.52
N ALA A 19 6.91 -8.40 2.85
CA ALA A 19 5.91 -8.01 3.85
C ALA A 19 4.47 -8.41 3.44
N CYS A 20 4.09 -8.23 2.18
CA CYS A 20 2.81 -8.70 1.64
C CYS A 20 2.65 -10.23 1.83
N ARG A 21 3.68 -11.01 1.48
CA ARG A 21 3.65 -12.48 1.63
C ARG A 21 3.49 -12.92 3.09
N GLN A 22 4.15 -12.24 4.04
CA GLN A 22 4.00 -12.51 5.48
C GLN A 22 2.56 -12.28 5.98
N MET A 23 1.82 -11.38 5.33
CA MET A 23 0.40 -11.14 5.60
C MET A 23 -0.55 -12.00 4.76
N GLY A 24 -0.03 -12.99 4.03
CA GLY A 24 -0.84 -13.86 3.16
C GLY A 24 -1.31 -13.19 1.85
N ILE A 25 -0.80 -11.99 1.54
CA ILE A 25 -1.14 -11.25 0.32
C ILE A 25 -0.13 -11.63 -0.77
N THR A 26 -0.49 -12.63 -1.58
CA THR A 26 0.41 -13.20 -2.60
C THR A 26 0.15 -12.67 -4.01
N LYS A 27 -1.05 -12.15 -4.29
CA LYS A 27 -1.45 -11.57 -5.57
C LYS A 27 -2.13 -10.21 -5.40
N PRO A 28 -1.92 -9.26 -6.32
CA PRO A 28 -2.59 -7.97 -6.27
C PRO A 28 -4.07 -8.09 -6.63
N THR A 29 -4.92 -7.43 -5.86
CA THR A 29 -6.37 -7.32 -6.13
C THR A 29 -6.66 -6.37 -7.30
N ALA A 30 -7.88 -6.37 -7.82
CA ALA A 30 -8.26 -5.51 -8.95
C ALA A 30 -7.99 -4.01 -8.70
N ILE A 31 -8.30 -3.52 -7.50
CA ILE A 31 -8.02 -2.11 -7.14
C ILE A 31 -6.52 -1.84 -7.04
N GLN A 32 -5.72 -2.81 -6.59
CA GLN A 32 -4.26 -2.67 -6.51
C GLN A 32 -3.62 -2.65 -7.90
N GLN A 33 -4.05 -3.55 -8.79
CA GLN A 33 -3.62 -3.58 -10.19
C GLN A 33 -3.92 -2.25 -10.91
N GLY A 34 -5.10 -1.68 -10.66
CA GLY A 34 -5.53 -0.43 -11.30
C GLY A 34 -4.93 0.84 -10.72
N THR A 35 -4.23 0.79 -9.58
CA THR A 35 -3.80 2.02 -8.87
C THR A 35 -2.33 2.05 -8.52
N ILE A 36 -1.72 0.97 -8.03
CA ILE A 36 -0.34 0.97 -7.49
C ILE A 36 0.67 1.52 -8.50
N GLY A 37 0.66 1.02 -9.73
CA GLY A 37 1.61 1.43 -10.76
C GLY A 37 1.46 2.91 -11.17
N HIS A 38 0.26 3.49 -11.03
CA HIS A 38 0.02 4.91 -11.28
C HIS A 38 0.57 5.77 -10.13
N ILE A 39 0.35 5.35 -8.89
CA ILE A 39 0.82 6.08 -7.70
C ILE A 39 2.35 6.09 -7.65
N ILE A 40 3.01 4.95 -7.92
CA ILE A 40 4.49 4.86 -7.98
C ILE A 40 5.10 5.81 -9.01
N LYS A 41 4.37 6.10 -10.10
CA LYS A 41 4.80 7.05 -11.13
C LYS A 41 4.53 8.52 -10.76
N GLY A 42 4.08 8.79 -9.54
CA GLY A 42 3.69 10.12 -9.08
C GLY A 42 2.33 10.59 -9.60
N GLY A 43 1.50 9.68 -10.12
CA GLY A 43 0.18 9.99 -10.64
C GLY A 43 -0.88 10.14 -9.55
N ASN A 44 -1.83 11.04 -9.76
CA ASN A 44 -3.03 11.15 -8.94
C ASN A 44 -4.04 10.07 -9.33
N VAL A 45 -4.71 9.47 -8.35
CA VAL A 45 -5.61 8.34 -8.56
C VAL A 45 -6.90 8.51 -7.77
N ILE A 46 -8.03 8.16 -8.40
CA ILE A 46 -9.31 7.95 -7.72
C ILE A 46 -9.62 6.45 -7.77
N GLY A 47 -9.69 5.81 -6.60
CA GLY A 47 -9.98 4.38 -6.48
C GLY A 47 -11.33 4.14 -5.83
N ALA A 48 -12.27 3.54 -6.57
CA ALA A 48 -13.57 3.13 -6.06
C ALA A 48 -13.67 1.60 -6.04
N ALA A 49 -13.84 1.03 -4.84
CA ALA A 49 -14.02 -0.40 -4.66
C ALA A 49 -14.74 -0.68 -3.33
N GLU A 50 -15.36 -1.85 -3.21
CA GLU A 50 -16.04 -2.29 -1.99
C GLU A 50 -15.08 -2.51 -0.80
N THR A 51 -15.60 -2.56 0.41
CA THR A 51 -14.81 -2.89 1.61
C THR A 51 -14.23 -4.30 1.48
N GLY A 52 -13.02 -4.53 1.99
CA GLY A 52 -12.33 -5.82 1.84
C GLY A 52 -11.58 -6.02 0.51
N SER A 53 -11.74 -5.13 -0.48
CA SER A 53 -11.04 -5.21 -1.78
C SER A 53 -9.52 -4.93 -1.75
N GLY A 54 -8.95 -4.64 -0.59
CA GLY A 54 -7.51 -4.35 -0.46
C GLY A 54 -7.10 -2.90 -0.75
N LYS A 55 -8.03 -1.94 -0.63
CA LYS A 55 -7.78 -0.50 -0.84
C LYS A 55 -6.64 0.05 0.02
N THR A 56 -6.54 -0.37 1.28
CA THR A 56 -5.49 0.13 2.19
C THR A 56 -4.09 -0.17 1.66
N ALA A 57 -3.84 -1.42 1.24
CA ALA A 57 -2.57 -1.78 0.63
C ALA A 57 -2.33 -1.04 -0.71
N ALA A 58 -3.40 -0.72 -1.45
CA ALA A 58 -3.29 -0.03 -2.74
C ALA A 58 -2.62 1.36 -2.62
N PHE A 59 -2.82 2.08 -1.52
CA PHE A 59 -2.12 3.33 -1.25
C PHE A 59 -0.96 3.21 -0.25
N ALA A 60 -0.99 2.26 0.69
CA ALA A 60 0.08 2.08 1.67
C ALA A 60 1.39 1.61 1.04
N LEU A 61 1.34 0.64 0.11
CA LEU A 61 2.53 0.09 -0.55
C LEU A 61 3.34 1.16 -1.30
N PRO A 62 2.75 1.99 -2.20
CA PRO A 62 3.52 3.02 -2.88
C PRO A 62 4.04 4.11 -1.93
N ILE A 63 3.29 4.50 -0.91
CA ILE A 63 3.74 5.48 0.10
C ILE A 63 4.97 4.94 0.84
N LEU A 64 4.92 3.70 1.33
CA LEU A 64 6.03 3.07 2.05
C LEU A 64 7.24 2.85 1.14
N GLN A 65 7.01 2.54 -0.14
CA GLN A 65 8.06 2.40 -1.13
C GLN A 65 8.85 3.70 -1.29
N ASP A 66 8.16 4.83 -1.42
CA ASP A 66 8.83 6.12 -1.61
C ASP A 66 9.47 6.61 -0.29
N LEU A 67 8.81 6.40 0.85
CA LEU A 67 9.41 6.66 2.16
C LEU A 67 10.69 5.85 2.39
N GLY A 68 10.77 4.61 1.90
CA GLY A 68 11.95 3.77 2.00
C GLY A 68 13.13 4.22 1.13
N LYS A 69 12.89 5.07 0.12
CA LYS A 69 13.95 5.66 -0.72
C LYS A 69 14.53 6.91 -0.10
N ASP A 70 13.69 7.77 0.47
CA ASP A 70 14.07 9.03 1.09
C ASP A 70 13.32 9.22 2.43
N PRO A 71 13.85 8.67 3.53
CA PRO A 71 13.18 8.71 4.82
C PRO A 71 13.07 10.13 5.37
N MET A 72 11.84 10.62 5.54
CA MET A 72 11.56 11.94 6.10
C MET A 72 10.39 11.92 7.07
N GLY A 73 10.38 12.90 8.00
CA GLY A 73 9.24 13.12 8.89
C GLY A 73 8.04 13.68 8.14
N PHE A 74 6.82 13.38 8.63
CA PHE A 74 5.56 13.91 8.09
C PHE A 74 5.37 13.67 6.58
N PHE A 75 5.65 12.45 6.11
CA PHE A 75 5.65 12.10 4.68
C PHE A 75 4.26 11.96 4.04
N ALA A 76 3.28 11.44 4.79
CA ALA A 76 1.95 11.16 4.25
C ALA A 76 0.84 11.46 5.27
N LEU A 77 -0.34 11.82 4.77
CA LEU A 77 -1.56 12.03 5.54
C LEU A 77 -2.68 11.14 4.99
N ALA A 78 -3.20 10.23 5.81
CA ALA A 78 -4.39 9.45 5.51
C ALA A 78 -5.58 10.00 6.32
N VAL A 79 -6.64 10.41 5.63
CA VAL A 79 -7.87 10.93 6.24
C VAL A 79 -8.98 9.90 6.10
N THR A 80 -9.72 9.67 7.18
CA THR A 80 -10.75 8.64 7.28
C THR A 80 -11.90 9.12 8.17
N PRO A 81 -13.15 8.70 7.93
CA PRO A 81 -14.32 9.19 8.66
C PRO A 81 -14.39 8.76 10.13
N THR A 82 -13.70 7.68 10.53
CA THR A 82 -13.78 7.15 11.89
C THR A 82 -12.41 6.84 12.49
N ARG A 83 -12.33 6.93 13.83
CA ARG A 83 -11.12 6.64 14.60
C ARG A 83 -10.73 5.16 14.48
N GLU A 84 -11.70 4.26 14.46
CA GLU A 84 -11.49 2.81 14.36
C GLU A 84 -10.85 2.46 13.02
N LEU A 85 -11.31 3.08 11.93
CA LEU A 85 -10.70 2.89 10.62
C LEU A 85 -9.31 3.52 10.54
N ALA A 86 -9.06 4.62 11.25
CA ALA A 86 -7.71 5.20 11.35
C ALA A 86 -6.73 4.23 12.01
N LEU A 87 -7.15 3.58 13.11
CA LEU A 87 -6.34 2.58 13.80
C LEU A 87 -6.06 1.36 12.90
N GLN A 88 -7.08 0.86 12.19
CA GLN A 88 -6.90 -0.25 11.24
C GLN A 88 -5.92 0.09 10.11
N ILE A 89 -5.98 1.31 9.58
CA ILE A 89 -5.02 1.80 8.57
C ILE A 89 -3.63 1.86 9.20
N ALA A 90 -3.48 2.44 10.40
CA ALA A 90 -2.20 2.55 11.09
C ALA A 90 -1.54 1.17 11.31
N ASP A 91 -2.31 0.15 11.70
CA ASP A 91 -1.79 -1.20 11.89
C ASP A 91 -1.31 -1.84 10.59
N GLN A 92 -2.02 -1.61 9.46
CA GLN A 92 -1.56 -2.04 8.14
C GLN A 92 -0.24 -1.35 7.75
N PHE A 93 -0.11 -0.04 7.97
CA PHE A 93 1.15 0.67 7.71
C PHE A 93 2.30 0.13 8.54
N ARG A 94 2.08 -0.16 9.84
CA ARG A 94 3.11 -0.77 10.71
C ARG A 94 3.50 -2.16 10.23
N ALA A 95 2.54 -2.96 9.77
CA ALA A 95 2.80 -4.31 9.30
C ALA A 95 3.61 -4.31 7.98
N PHE A 96 3.18 -3.55 6.97
CA PHE A 96 3.91 -3.43 5.70
C PHE A 96 5.26 -2.72 5.88
N GLY A 97 5.31 -1.69 6.72
CA GLY A 97 6.48 -0.83 6.96
C GLY A 97 7.38 -1.31 8.09
N ALA A 98 7.19 -2.53 8.61
CA ALA A 98 7.97 -3.04 9.75
C ALA A 98 9.49 -2.91 9.57
N PRO A 99 10.09 -3.20 8.38
CA PRO A 99 11.52 -3.01 8.17
C PRO A 99 11.99 -1.55 8.31
N LEU A 100 11.11 -0.58 8.01
CA LEU A 100 11.40 0.85 8.11
C LEU A 100 11.13 1.42 9.51
N HIS A 101 10.59 0.63 10.43
CA HIS A 101 10.18 1.09 11.77
C HIS A 101 9.29 2.34 11.73
N VAL A 102 8.33 2.36 10.80
CA VAL A 102 7.46 3.52 10.57
C VAL A 102 6.69 3.92 11.83
N LYS A 103 6.60 5.23 12.06
CA LYS A 103 5.75 5.83 13.09
C LYS A 103 4.47 6.31 12.44
N VAL A 104 3.33 5.87 12.98
CA VAL A 104 1.97 6.14 12.50
C VAL A 104 1.11 6.53 13.68
#